data_AF-A0A3A5M6Y3-F1
#
_entry.id   AF-A0A3A5M6Y3-F1
#
_cell.length_a   1.000
_cell.length_b   1.000
_cell.length_c   1.000
_cell.angle_alpha   90.00
_cell.angle_beta   90.00
_cell.angle_gamma   90.00
#
_symmetry.space_group_name_H-M   'P 1'
#
loop_
_entity.id
_entity.type
_entity.pdbx_description
1 polymer ?
#
loop_
_entity_poly.entity_id
_entity_poly.type
_entity_poly.pdbx_seq_one_letter_code
_entity_poly.pdbx_strand_id
1 'polypeptide(L)'
;MTEKPSFRTAAAKRRALVPANGYYEWQKNEDGTKTPHSAHEALGHIHDRTPVITPGELQDQWLDPTMMKRDQVQHFIDTIPKPNLIPWIVGKEVGSVRNNGPQLVREVA
;
A
#
# COMPACT_ATOMS: atom_id res chain seq x y z
N MET A 1 2.96 14.45 2.76
CA MET A 1 4.00 13.80 3.60
C MET A 1 5.16 14.74 3.92
N THR A 2 5.55 15.59 2.98
CA THR A 2 6.75 16.44 3.01
C THR A 2 6.65 17.69 3.92
N GLU A 3 5.48 17.97 4.49
CA GLU A 3 5.23 19.14 5.34
C GLU A 3 5.25 18.82 6.84
N LYS A 4 4.65 17.69 7.23
CA LYS A 4 4.48 17.31 8.64
C LYS A 4 5.85 17.15 9.34
N PRO A 5 6.08 17.79 10.50
CA PRO A 5 7.38 17.74 11.19
C PRO A 5 7.90 16.33 11.43
N SER A 6 7.03 15.38 11.79
CA SER A 6 7.40 13.98 12.04
C SER A 6 7.92 13.23 10.80
N PHE A 7 7.61 13.71 9.58
CA PHE A 7 7.91 13.00 8.34
C PHE A 7 8.82 13.78 7.38
N ARG A 8 8.76 15.12 7.37
CA ARG A 8 9.40 15.97 6.36
C ARG A 8 10.91 15.70 6.17
N THR A 9 11.63 15.43 7.25
CA THR A 9 13.06 15.12 7.19
C THR A 9 13.32 13.70 6.67
N ALA A 10 12.51 12.73 7.09
CA ALA A 10 12.63 11.35 6.63
C ALA A 10 12.27 11.22 5.15
N ALA A 11 11.20 11.89 4.69
CA ALA A 11 10.81 11.94 3.29
C ALA A 11 11.92 12.45 2.37
N ALA A 12 12.76 13.38 2.85
CA ALA A 12 13.87 13.93 2.08
C ALA A 12 15.15 13.08 2.09
N LYS A 13 15.41 12.33 3.18
CA LYS A 13 16.75 11.75 3.43
C LYS A 13 16.77 10.26 3.76
N ARG A 14 15.62 9.65 4.03
CA ARG A 14 15.50 8.29 4.59
C ARG A 14 14.36 7.54 3.91
N ARG A 15 14.24 7.72 2.59
CA ARG A 15 13.29 6.97 1.78
C ARG A 15 13.74 5.52 1.70
N ALA A 16 12.78 4.62 1.69
CA ALA A 16 12.98 3.19 1.57
C ALA A 16 11.80 2.58 0.81
N LEU A 17 12.01 1.37 0.31
CA LEU A 17 10.95 0.52 -0.22
C LEU A 17 10.63 -0.57 0.80
N VAL A 18 9.34 -0.89 0.93
CA VAL A 18 8.88 -2.05 1.70
C VAL A 18 8.48 -3.13 0.69
N PRO A 19 9.30 -4.16 0.47
CA PRO A 19 8.94 -5.22 -0.45
C PRO A 19 7.78 -6.04 0.13
N ALA A 20 6.78 -6.32 -0.69
CA ALA A 20 5.63 -7.14 -0.33
C ALA A 20 5.06 -7.81 -1.57
N ASN A 21 4.49 -9.02 -1.41
CA ASN A 21 3.74 -9.67 -2.48
C ASN A 21 2.33 -9.08 -2.64
N GLY A 22 1.86 -8.34 -1.63
CA GLY A 22 0.55 -7.72 -1.55
C GLY A 22 0.30 -7.20 -0.13
N TYR A 23 -0.90 -6.69 0.10
CA TYR A 23 -1.43 -6.32 1.41
C TYR A 23 -2.85 -6.84 1.54
N TYR A 24 -3.42 -6.76 2.74
CA TYR A 24 -4.81 -7.11 2.99
C TYR A 24 -5.61 -5.86 3.31
N GLU A 25 -6.89 -5.85 2.93
CA GLU A 25 -7.83 -4.81 3.31
C GLU A 25 -9.15 -5.44 3.78
N TRP A 26 -9.82 -4.80 4.74
CA TRP A 26 -11.07 -5.31 5.30
C TRP A 26 -12.25 -4.45 4.86
N GLN A 27 -13.05 -4.96 3.93
CA GLN A 27 -14.30 -4.32 3.51
C GLN A 27 -15.32 -4.41 4.64
N LYS A 28 -15.89 -3.27 5.05
CA LYS A 28 -17.02 -3.25 5.98
C LYS A 28 -18.31 -3.43 5.19
N ASN A 29 -19.08 -4.46 5.54
CA ASN A 29 -20.38 -4.76 4.95
C ASN A 29 -21.49 -3.93 5.60
N GLU A 30 -22.67 -3.87 4.97
CA GLU A 30 -23.84 -3.13 5.48
C GLU A 30 -24.31 -3.64 6.86
N ASP A 31 -24.18 -4.94 7.10
CA ASP A 31 -24.52 -5.61 8.36
C ASP A 31 -23.48 -5.36 9.49
N GLY A 32 -22.42 -4.60 9.21
CA GLY A 32 -21.34 -4.30 10.14
C GLY A 32 -20.25 -5.37 10.24
N THR A 33 -20.39 -6.50 9.53
CA THR A 33 -19.34 -7.51 9.42
C THR A 33 -18.20 -7.03 8.53
N LYS A 34 -17.06 -7.74 8.57
CA LYS A 34 -15.89 -7.44 7.72
C LYS A 34 -15.53 -8.63 6.85
N THR A 35 -15.32 -8.38 5.57
CA THR A 35 -14.81 -9.34 4.59
C THR A 35 -13.36 -8.98 4.26
N PRO A 36 -12.38 -9.86 4.49
CA PRO A 36 -11.00 -9.59 4.11
C PRO A 36 -10.78 -9.88 2.63
N HIS A 37 -10.01 -9.00 1.99
CA HIS A 37 -9.55 -9.15 0.61
C HIS A 37 -8.02 -9.12 0.55
N SER A 38 -7.45 -9.75 -0.47
CA SER A 38 -6.12 -9.36 -0.97
C SER A 38 -6.17 -7.95 -1.59
N ALA A 39 -5.00 -7.33 -1.72
CA ALA A 39 -4.81 -5.92 -2.08
C ALA A 39 -5.72 -5.39 -3.20
N HIS A 40 -6.30 -4.21 -2.96
CA HIS A 40 -7.31 -3.57 -3.81
C HIS A 40 -6.78 -2.33 -4.54
N GLU A 41 -6.99 -2.28 -5.85
CA GLU A 41 -7.33 -1.06 -6.59
C GLU A 41 -7.97 -1.46 -7.93
N ALA A 42 -9.31 -1.46 -7.96
CA ALA A 42 -10.04 -1.32 -9.21
C ALA A 42 -11.41 -0.63 -9.06
N LEU A 43 -12.10 -0.69 -7.91
CA LEU A 43 -13.46 -0.12 -7.76
C LEU A 43 -13.75 0.35 -6.32
N GLY A 44 -13.15 1.47 -5.92
CA GLY A 44 -13.79 2.55 -5.15
C GLY A 44 -14.37 2.36 -3.74
N HIS A 45 -14.50 1.17 -3.14
CA HIS A 45 -15.36 1.02 -1.94
C HIS A 45 -14.86 0.09 -0.82
N ILE A 46 -13.54 -0.08 -0.63
CA ILE A 46 -13.02 -0.85 0.52
C ILE A 46 -12.46 0.06 1.63
N HIS A 47 -11.63 1.06 1.31
CA HIS A 47 -11.12 2.06 2.26
C HIS A 47 -10.64 3.35 1.56
N ASP A 48 -10.56 4.48 2.28
CA ASP A 48 -10.15 5.80 1.77
C ASP A 48 -8.64 5.96 1.49
N ARG A 49 -7.82 4.94 1.78
CA ARG A 49 -6.35 5.02 1.73
C ARG A 49 -5.77 3.73 1.17
N THR A 50 -4.85 3.86 0.22
CA THR A 50 -4.03 2.76 -0.31
C THR A 50 -2.55 3.06 -0.08
N PRO A 51 -1.68 2.02 0.03
CA PRO A 51 -0.24 2.22 -0.02
C PRO A 51 0.16 2.86 -1.36
N VAL A 52 1.20 3.70 -1.34
CA VAL A 52 1.84 4.16 -2.58
C VAL A 52 2.67 3.00 -3.12
N ILE A 53 2.21 2.38 -4.20
CA ILE A 53 2.93 1.30 -4.88
C ILE A 53 3.85 1.93 -5.91
N THR A 54 5.17 1.76 -5.74
CA THR A 54 6.18 2.32 -6.65
C THR A 54 6.45 1.33 -7.78
N PRO A 55 6.12 1.66 -9.05
CA PRO A 55 6.45 0.83 -10.21
C PRO A 55 7.95 0.55 -10.29
N GLY A 56 8.32 -0.60 -10.86
CA GLY A 56 9.71 -1.06 -10.93
C GLY A 56 10.65 -0.02 -11.53
N GLU A 57 10.21 0.63 -12.60
CA GLU A 57 10.92 1.67 -13.33
C GLU A 57 11.15 2.97 -12.54
N LEU A 58 10.40 3.18 -11.46
CA LEU A 58 10.50 4.38 -10.59
C LEU A 58 11.25 4.09 -9.28
N GLN A 59 11.63 2.84 -8.99
CA GLN A 59 12.25 2.46 -7.72
C GLN A 59 13.61 3.13 -7.50
N ASP A 60 14.46 3.16 -8.53
CA ASP A 60 15.79 3.79 -8.44
C ASP A 60 15.67 5.29 -8.16
N GLN A 61 14.74 5.97 -8.84
CA GLN A 61 14.49 7.40 -8.61
C GLN A 61 13.95 7.67 -7.20
N TRP A 62 13.09 6.79 -6.68
CA TRP A 62 12.63 6.89 -5.29
C TRP A 62 13.78 6.73 -4.29
N LEU A 63 14.71 5.80 -4.55
CA LEU A 63 15.85 5.50 -3.69
C LEU A 63 17.06 6.42 -3.89
N ASP A 64 17.08 7.25 -4.94
CA ASP A 64 18.18 8.16 -5.24
C ASP A 64 18.43 9.12 -4.06
N PRO A 65 19.58 9.04 -3.37
CA PRO A 65 19.88 9.87 -2.21
C PRO A 65 20.14 11.34 -2.59
N THR A 66 20.34 11.65 -3.86
CA THR A 66 20.61 13.02 -4.34
C THR A 66 19.33 13.86 -4.45
N MET A 67 18.15 13.22 -4.60
CA MET A 67 16.85 13.88 -4.54
C MET A 67 16.50 14.25 -3.08
N MET A 68 17.01 15.39 -2.62
CA MET A 68 16.87 15.85 -1.23
C MET A 68 15.85 16.97 -1.03
N LYS A 69 15.42 17.65 -2.11
CA LYS A 69 14.47 18.76 -1.96
C LYS A 69 13.04 18.22 -1.78
N ARG A 70 12.31 18.80 -0.83
CA ARG A 70 11.00 18.32 -0.39
C ARG A 70 9.92 18.45 -1.47
N ASP A 71 9.98 19.52 -2.25
CA ASP A 71 9.14 19.78 -3.41
C ASP A 71 9.38 18.74 -4.51
N GLN A 72 10.64 18.38 -4.79
CA GLN A 72 10.97 17.32 -5.74
C GLN A 72 10.41 15.96 -5.30
N VAL A 73 10.55 15.62 -4.02
CA VAL A 73 9.98 14.38 -3.47
C VAL A 73 8.45 14.37 -3.55
N GLN A 74 7.81 15.50 -3.24
CA GLN A 74 6.34 15.59 -3.32
C GLN A 74 5.87 15.45 -4.78
N HIS A 75 6.50 16.17 -5.70
CA HIS A 75 6.19 16.08 -7.12
C HIS A 75 6.37 14.65 -7.66
N PHE A 76 7.44 13.97 -7.26
CA PHE A 76 7.65 12.56 -7.63
C PHE A 76 6.51 11.67 -7.14
N ILE A 77 6.07 11.81 -5.89
CA ILE A 77 4.93 11.04 -5.36
C ILE A 77 3.66 11.30 -6.16
N ASP A 78 3.41 12.57 -6.52
CA ASP A 78 2.24 12.96 -7.29
C ASP A 78 2.26 12.44 -8.74
N THR A 79 3.45 12.04 -9.25
CA THR A 79 3.62 11.44 -10.57
C THR A 79 3.49 9.91 -10.58
N ILE A 80 3.53 9.27 -9.41
CA ILE A 80 3.37 7.81 -9.31
C ILE A 80 1.95 7.45 -9.76
N PRO A 81 1.79 6.58 -10.79
CA PRO A 81 0.47 6.19 -11.24
C PRO A 81 -0.25 5.41 -10.15
N LYS A 82 -1.58 5.51 -10.16
CA LYS A 82 -2.43 4.61 -9.38
C LYS A 82 -2.12 3.15 -9.75
N PRO A 83 -1.81 2.27 -8.80
CA PRO A 83 -1.57 0.88 -9.11
C PRO A 83 -2.82 0.20 -9.69
N ASN A 84 -2.60 -0.77 -10.57
CA ASN A 84 -3.65 -1.65 -11.05
C ASN A 84 -3.57 -2.97 -10.29
N LEU A 85 -4.43 -3.16 -9.28
CA LEU A 85 -4.41 -4.35 -8.42
C LEU A 85 -5.73 -5.09 -8.54
N ILE A 86 -5.67 -6.40 -8.78
CA ILE A 86 -6.85 -7.27 -8.87
C ILE A 86 -7.04 -7.95 -7.50
N PRO A 87 -8.00 -7.51 -6.68
CA PRO A 87 -8.28 -8.14 -5.40
C PRO A 87 -9.08 -9.43 -5.57
N TRP A 88 -8.96 -10.32 -4.58
CA TRP A 88 -9.86 -11.47 -4.38
C TRP A 88 -10.17 -11.62 -2.89
N ILE A 89 -11.27 -12.30 -2.58
CA ILE A 89 -11.68 -12.55 -1.18
C ILE A 89 -10.75 -13.61 -0.59
N VAL A 90 -10.27 -13.41 0.64
CA VAL A 90 -9.47 -14.39 1.38
C VAL A 90 -10.20 -14.87 2.64
N GLY A 91 -9.67 -15.91 3.27
CA GLY A 91 -10.22 -16.46 4.51
C GLY A 91 -10.12 -15.49 5.70
N LYS A 92 -11.07 -15.58 6.65
CA LYS A 92 -11.11 -14.74 7.87
C LYS A 92 -9.93 -14.96 8.80
N GLU A 93 -9.20 -16.07 8.62
CA GLU A 93 -7.99 -16.42 9.38
C GLU A 93 -6.93 -15.32 9.32
N VAL A 94 -6.89 -14.51 8.25
CA VAL A 94 -5.96 -13.39 8.11
C VAL A 94 -6.16 -12.30 9.18
N GLY A 95 -7.33 -12.25 9.82
CA GLY A 95 -7.62 -11.33 10.92
C GLY A 95 -6.83 -11.62 12.20
N SER A 96 -6.21 -12.80 12.33
CA SER A 96 -5.38 -13.16 13.48
C SER A 96 -3.90 -13.17 13.08
N VAL A 97 -3.13 -12.26 13.69
CA VAL A 97 -1.66 -12.16 13.50
C VAL A 97 -0.88 -13.40 13.96
N ARG A 98 -1.53 -14.36 14.63
CA ARG A 98 -0.92 -15.64 15.01
C ARG A 98 -0.84 -16.62 13.85
N ASN A 99 -1.57 -16.37 12.76
CA ASN A 99 -1.60 -17.24 11.59
C ASN A 99 -0.51 -16.83 10.59
N ASN A 100 0.25 -17.81 10.08
CA ASN A 100 1.32 -17.57 9.11
C ASN A 100 1.42 -18.72 8.09
N GLY A 101 0.30 -19.04 7.44
CA GLY A 101 0.21 -20.15 6.49
C GLY A 101 -0.09 -19.69 5.05
N PRO A 102 0.26 -20.49 4.04
CA PRO A 102 0.06 -20.14 2.63
C PRO A 102 -1.41 -20.03 2.22
N GLN A 103 -2.34 -20.56 3.03
CA GLN A 103 -3.78 -20.41 2.82
C GLN A 103 -4.27 -18.97 2.98
N LEU A 104 -3.52 -18.10 3.67
CA LEU A 104 -3.97 -16.73 3.97
C LEU A 104 -4.08 -15.82 2.75
N VAL A 105 -3.40 -16.19 1.64
CA VAL A 105 -3.46 -15.48 0.36
C VAL A 105 -4.35 -16.18 -0.68
N ARG A 106 -4.91 -17.36 -0.36
CA ARG A 106 -5.71 -18.12 -1.31
C ARG A 106 -7.12 -17.55 -1.38
N GLU A 107 -7.65 -17.49 -2.60
CA GLU A 107 -9.04 -17.13 -2.83
C GLU A 107 -9.97 -18.13 -2.15
N VAL A 108 -11.00 -17.60 -1.49
CA VAL A 108 -12.11 -18.40 -0.96
C VAL A 108 -13.29 -18.31 -1.93
N ALA A 109 -13.90 -19.46 -2.21
CA ALA A 109 -15.08 -19.58 -3.06
C ALA A 109 -16.34 -19.02 -2.40
#